data_AF-A0A0C9T745-F1
#
_entry.id   AF-A0A0C9T745-F1
#
_cell.length_a   1.000
_cell.length_b   1.000
_cell.length_c   1.000
_cell.angle_alpha   90.00
_cell.angle_beta   90.00
_cell.angle_gamma   90.00
#
_symmetry.space_group_name_H-M   'P 1'
#
loop_
_entity.id
_entity.type
_entity.pdbx_description
1 polymer ?
#
loop_
_entity_poly.entity_id
_entity_poly.type
_entity_poly.pdbx_seq_one_letter_code
_entity_poly.pdbx_strand_id
1 'polypeptide(L)'
;MVPVDHVARCTSLAAVAPLPNATQSVLHVVANPLPTFNNLLSSLADYGFLTRQCEYLVWRRELEKHVMEVQDNALFPLLHFVLDDLPTSTKAPELNDSNTAALLQGHEDDCPSTVSEELMGLYLAWLVGANFLPSPSSPAPSRSLPVLAKGSVIKAAGRSGI
;
A
#
# COMPACT_ATOMS: atom_id res chain seq x y z
N MET A 1 -3.42 -3.90 -3.40
CA MET A 1 -3.36 -3.26 -2.07
C MET A 1 -4.77 -2.87 -1.70
N VAL A 2 -5.31 -3.40 -0.61
CA VAL A 2 -6.69 -3.14 -0.17
C VAL A 2 -6.64 -2.18 1.03
N PRO A 3 -7.36 -1.06 1.00
CA PRO A 3 -7.52 -0.18 2.16
C PRO A 3 -8.10 -0.91 3.39
N VAL A 4 -7.58 -0.63 4.58
CA VAL A 4 -7.93 -1.39 5.81
C VAL A 4 -9.37 -1.18 6.26
N ASP A 5 -9.92 0.00 6.00
CA ASP A 5 -11.33 0.34 6.17
C ASP A 5 -12.23 -0.54 5.30
N HIS A 6 -11.84 -0.81 4.05
CA HIS A 6 -12.58 -1.73 3.18
C HIS A 6 -12.56 -3.17 3.73
N VAL A 7 -11.41 -3.62 4.25
CA VAL A 7 -11.29 -4.92 4.93
C VAL A 7 -12.21 -4.98 6.15
N ALA A 8 -12.15 -3.96 7.03
CA ALA A 8 -12.96 -3.89 8.24
C ALA A 8 -14.47 -3.89 7.92
N ARG A 9 -14.88 -3.19 6.87
CA ARG A 9 -16.26 -3.19 6.37
C ARG A 9 -16.69 -4.58 5.93
N CYS A 10 -15.90 -5.25 5.09
CA CYS A 10 -16.18 -6.63 4.65
C CYS A 10 -16.27 -7.60 5.84
N THR A 11 -15.35 -7.51 6.80
CA THR A 11 -15.37 -8.34 8.02
C THR A 11 -16.61 -8.07 8.86
N SER A 12 -16.99 -6.81 9.03
CA SER A 12 -18.17 -6.44 9.81
C SER A 12 -19.46 -6.95 9.17
N LEU A 13 -19.61 -6.75 7.85
CA LEU A 13 -20.76 -7.27 7.09
C LEU A 13 -20.84 -8.79 7.13
N ALA A 14 -19.70 -9.48 7.03
CA ALA A 14 -19.67 -10.94 7.15
C ALA A 14 -20.20 -11.45 8.49
N ALA A 15 -20.08 -10.65 9.56
CA ALA A 15 -20.58 -10.98 10.89
C ALA A 15 -22.06 -10.60 11.09
N VAL A 16 -22.47 -9.40 10.65
CA VAL A 16 -23.81 -8.86 10.97
C VAL A 16 -24.87 -9.15 9.90
N ALA A 17 -24.44 -9.36 8.65
CA ALA A 17 -25.29 -9.61 7.50
C ALA A 17 -24.64 -10.65 6.57
N PRO A 18 -24.39 -11.89 7.05
CA PRO A 18 -23.73 -12.91 6.26
C PRO A 18 -24.54 -13.31 5.03
N LEU A 19 -23.88 -13.93 4.05
CA LEU A 19 -24.53 -14.46 2.85
C LEU A 19 -25.66 -15.43 3.22
N PRO A 20 -26.85 -15.29 2.60
CA PRO A 20 -27.98 -16.15 2.91
C PRO A 20 -27.68 -17.60 2.52
N ASN A 21 -28.23 -18.54 3.29
CA ASN A 21 -28.15 -19.99 3.03
C ASN A 21 -26.74 -20.59 3.02
N ALA A 22 -25.72 -19.88 3.52
CA ALA A 22 -24.39 -20.42 3.75
C ALA A 22 -24.22 -20.77 5.24
N THR A 23 -24.02 -22.04 5.57
CA THR A 23 -23.61 -22.46 6.93
C THR A 23 -22.22 -21.93 7.27
N GLN A 24 -21.35 -21.83 6.27
CA GLN A 24 -20.05 -21.17 6.31
C GLN A 24 -19.72 -20.65 4.91
N SER A 25 -19.11 -19.47 4.83
CA SER A 25 -18.64 -18.88 3.57
C SER A 25 -17.18 -18.46 3.67
N VAL A 26 -16.51 -18.42 2.52
CA VAL A 26 -15.15 -17.88 2.36
C VAL A 26 -15.25 -16.63 1.51
N LEU A 27 -14.66 -15.54 2.01
CA LEU A 27 -14.67 -14.23 1.37
C LEU A 27 -13.24 -13.84 1.07
N HIS A 28 -12.89 -13.74 -0.21
CA HIS A 28 -11.62 -13.17 -0.63
C HIS A 28 -11.77 -11.66 -0.74
N VAL A 29 -11.08 -10.92 0.12
CA VAL A 29 -11.06 -9.45 0.05
C VAL A 29 -9.86 -9.04 -0.79
N VAL A 30 -10.13 -8.62 -2.03
CA VAL A 30 -9.11 -8.33 -3.05
C VAL A 30 -9.29 -6.91 -3.54
N ALA A 31 -8.20 -6.31 -4.04
CA ALA A 31 -8.28 -4.96 -4.57
C ALA A 31 -8.93 -4.97 -5.95
N ASN A 32 -9.92 -4.10 -6.16
CA ASN A 32 -10.58 -3.96 -7.45
C ASN A 32 -10.70 -2.47 -7.82
N PRO A 33 -10.06 -2.00 -8.91
CA PRO A 33 -9.10 -2.74 -9.75
C PRO A 33 -7.81 -3.11 -9.00
N LEU A 34 -7.10 -4.14 -9.47
CA LEU A 34 -5.80 -4.53 -8.93
C LEU A 34 -4.74 -3.44 -9.24
N PRO A 35 -4.05 -2.89 -8.22
CA PRO A 35 -3.01 -1.91 -8.46
C PRO A 35 -1.71 -2.59 -8.89
N THR A 36 -0.95 -1.92 -9.75
CA THR A 36 0.41 -2.35 -10.13
C THR A 36 1.45 -1.66 -9.25
N PHE A 37 2.64 -2.24 -9.15
CA PHE A 37 3.77 -1.56 -8.49
C PHE A 37 4.11 -0.23 -9.16
N ASN A 38 4.00 -0.13 -10.49
CA ASN A 38 4.24 1.13 -11.19
C ASN A 38 3.21 2.19 -10.76
N ASN A 39 1.93 1.86 -10.71
CA ASN A 39 0.90 2.82 -10.29
C ASN A 39 1.13 3.30 -8.85
N LEU A 40 1.54 2.39 -7.94
CA LEU A 40 1.79 2.75 -6.55
C LEU A 40 3.10 3.52 -6.37
N LEU A 41 4.21 3.03 -6.92
CA LEU A 41 5.55 3.55 -6.66
C LEU A 41 5.88 4.80 -7.49
N SER A 42 5.36 4.91 -8.72
CA SER A 42 5.57 6.12 -9.53
C SER A 42 4.96 7.37 -8.88
N SER A 43 3.92 7.20 -8.05
CA SER A 43 3.31 8.30 -7.29
C SER A 43 4.31 9.05 -6.39
N LEU A 44 5.39 8.39 -5.93
CA LEU A 44 6.45 9.03 -5.15
C LEU A 44 7.05 10.21 -5.91
N ALA A 45 7.37 10.03 -7.19
CA ALA A 45 7.89 11.10 -8.03
C ALA A 45 6.86 12.22 -8.21
N ASP A 46 5.59 11.87 -8.40
CA ASP A 46 4.51 12.84 -8.57
C ASP A 46 4.35 13.75 -7.34
N TYR A 47 4.50 13.18 -6.15
CA TYR A 47 4.44 13.92 -4.88
C TYR A 47 5.80 14.53 -4.45
N GLY A 48 6.81 14.51 -5.32
CA GLY A 48 8.06 15.24 -5.14
C GLY A 48 9.18 14.50 -4.39
N PHE A 49 9.04 13.19 -4.19
CA PHE A 49 10.14 12.35 -3.74
C PHE A 49 11.08 12.06 -4.92
N LEU A 50 12.39 12.05 -4.66
CA LEU A 50 13.41 11.88 -5.70
C LEU A 50 13.56 10.40 -6.09
N THR A 51 12.58 9.90 -6.82
CA THR A 51 12.58 8.53 -7.36
C THR A 51 12.50 8.57 -8.88
N ARG A 52 13.12 7.59 -9.52
CA ARG A 52 13.04 7.38 -10.98
C ARG A 52 12.62 5.96 -11.26
N GLN A 53 11.73 5.78 -12.25
CA GLN A 53 11.42 4.45 -12.75
C GLN A 53 12.65 3.92 -13.52
N CYS A 54 12.96 2.65 -13.33
CA CYS A 54 13.98 1.94 -14.10
C CYS A 54 13.64 0.44 -14.18
N GLU A 55 14.37 -0.27 -15.03
CA GLU A 55 14.28 -1.72 -15.14
C GLU A 55 14.65 -2.40 -13.82
N TYR A 56 13.95 -3.48 -13.48
CA TYR A 56 14.17 -4.22 -12.23
C TYR A 56 15.63 -4.65 -12.04
N LEU A 57 16.29 -5.13 -13.11
CA LEU A 57 17.70 -5.54 -13.06
C LEU A 57 18.65 -4.37 -12.76
N VAL A 58 18.31 -3.16 -13.20
CA VAL A 58 19.09 -1.96 -12.88
C VAL A 58 18.86 -1.59 -11.42
N TRP A 59 17.60 -1.54 -10.97
CA TRP A 59 17.25 -1.25 -9.58
C TRP A 59 17.92 -2.22 -8.60
N ARG A 60 17.86 -3.53 -8.88
CA ARG A 60 18.46 -4.58 -8.05
C ARG A 60 19.97 -4.42 -7.91
N ARG A 61 20.69 -4.14 -9.00
CA ARG A 61 22.15 -3.91 -8.96
C ARG A 61 22.53 -2.71 -8.12
N GLU A 62 21.77 -1.61 -8.24
CA GLU A 62 21.99 -0.41 -7.42
C GLU A 62 21.73 -0.68 -5.94
N LEU A 63 20.70 -1.48 -5.62
CA LEU A 63 20.43 -1.91 -4.26
C LEU A 63 21.57 -2.76 -3.69
N GLU A 64 22.02 -3.77 -4.44
CA GLU A 64 23.13 -4.65 -4.05
C GLU A 64 24.39 -3.83 -3.73
N LYS A 65 24.74 -2.89 -4.61
CA LYS A 65 25.87 -1.98 -4.41
C LYS A 65 25.69 -1.12 -3.15
N HIS A 66 24.52 -0.49 -2.98
CA HIS A 66 24.25 0.38 -1.85
C HIS A 66 24.38 -0.34 -0.51
N VAL A 67 23.88 -1.58 -0.43
CA VAL A 67 23.93 -2.40 0.79
C VAL A 67 25.36 -2.79 1.16
N MET A 68 26.24 -3.01 0.18
CA MET A 68 27.65 -3.31 0.45
C MET A 68 28.44 -2.08 0.93
N GLU A 69 27.99 -0.88 0.58
CA GLU A 69 28.66 0.39 0.92
C GLU A 69 28.20 0.98 2.27
N VAL A 70 26.96 0.71 2.71
CA VAL A 70 26.35 1.31 3.91
C VAL A 70 26.10 0.27 4.99
N GLN A 71 26.76 0.42 6.15
CA GLN A 71 26.69 -0.54 7.26
C GLN A 71 25.42 -0.47 8.14
N ASP A 72 24.69 0.65 8.13
CA ASP A 72 23.42 0.81 8.87
C ASP A 72 22.29 1.14 7.90
N ASN A 73 21.62 0.09 7.42
CA ASN A 73 20.70 0.16 6.31
C ASN A 73 19.42 -0.65 6.61
N ALA A 74 18.28 0.04 6.59
CA ALA A 74 16.95 -0.55 6.83
C ALA A 74 16.54 -1.63 5.80
N LEU A 75 17.26 -1.75 4.69
CA LEU A 75 17.05 -2.71 3.62
C LEU A 75 17.77 -4.05 3.87
N PHE A 76 18.69 -4.14 4.83
CA PHE A 76 19.36 -5.41 5.17
C PHE A 76 18.36 -6.55 5.47
N PRO A 77 17.33 -6.35 6.30
CA PRO A 77 16.32 -7.39 6.54
C PRO A 77 15.56 -7.80 5.28
N LEU A 78 15.47 -6.91 4.28
CA LEU A 78 14.73 -7.13 3.03
C LEU A 78 15.60 -7.67 1.89
N LEU A 79 16.92 -7.77 2.10
CA LEU A 79 17.87 -8.09 1.05
C LEU A 79 17.59 -9.46 0.41
N HIS A 80 17.24 -10.45 1.22
CA HIS A 80 16.91 -11.80 0.74
C HIS A 80 15.69 -11.81 -0.20
N PHE A 81 14.72 -10.90 -0.02
CA PHE A 81 13.58 -10.78 -0.95
C PHE A 81 14.02 -10.27 -2.33
N VAL A 82 15.03 -9.40 -2.37
CA VAL A 82 15.46 -8.70 -3.59
C VAL A 82 16.58 -9.43 -4.33
N LEU A 83 17.44 -10.16 -3.61
CA LEU A 83 18.50 -10.97 -4.19
C LEU A 83 17.95 -12.20 -4.96
N ASP A 84 16.69 -12.54 -4.73
CA ASP A 84 15.98 -13.54 -5.51
C ASP A 84 15.22 -12.91 -6.70
N ASP A 85 14.35 -13.68 -7.34
CA ASP A 85 13.47 -13.21 -8.41
C ASP A 85 12.19 -12.59 -7.81
N LEU A 86 12.31 -11.38 -7.24
CA LEU A 86 11.19 -10.64 -6.65
C LEU A 86 9.98 -10.51 -7.61
N PRO A 87 10.15 -10.16 -8.90
CA PRO A 87 9.02 -10.09 -9.84
C PRO A 87 8.22 -11.38 -9.94
N THR A 88 8.89 -12.53 -9.95
CA THR A 88 8.22 -13.84 -10.00
C THR A 88 7.66 -14.23 -8.62
N SER A 89 8.43 -14.04 -7.54
CA SER A 89 8.04 -14.47 -6.18
C SER A 89 6.92 -13.63 -5.57
N THR A 90 6.75 -12.38 -6.02
CA THR A 90 5.67 -11.49 -5.56
C THR A 90 4.40 -11.56 -6.40
N LYS A 91 4.36 -12.43 -7.41
CA LYS A 91 3.16 -12.64 -8.21
C LYS A 91 2.09 -13.33 -7.36
N ALA A 92 1.13 -12.53 -6.91
CA ALA A 92 -0.03 -13.03 -6.19
C ALA A 92 -0.93 -13.88 -7.11
N PRO A 93 -1.58 -14.93 -6.59
CA PRO A 93 -2.59 -15.67 -7.34
C PRO A 93 -3.80 -14.77 -7.66
N GLU A 94 -4.46 -15.04 -8.78
CA GLU A 94 -5.77 -14.46 -9.05
C GLU A 94 -6.79 -15.07 -8.09
N LEU A 95 -7.48 -14.22 -7.34
CA LEU A 95 -8.48 -14.62 -6.36
C LEU A 95 -9.87 -14.31 -6.89
N ASN A 96 -10.78 -15.26 -6.77
CA ASN A 96 -12.20 -15.04 -7.05
C ASN A 96 -12.86 -14.38 -5.83
N ASP A 97 -13.41 -13.18 -6.02
CA ASP A 97 -14.05 -12.37 -4.98
C ASP A 97 -15.59 -12.37 -5.06
N SER A 98 -16.20 -13.31 -5.78
CA SER A 98 -17.65 -13.31 -6.05
C SER A 98 -18.49 -13.31 -4.77
N ASN A 99 -18.07 -14.05 -3.73
CA ASN A 99 -18.75 -14.06 -2.45
C ASN A 99 -18.64 -12.71 -1.72
N THR A 100 -17.50 -12.03 -1.83
CA THR A 100 -17.31 -10.69 -1.28
C THR A 100 -18.18 -9.69 -2.03
N ALA A 101 -18.19 -9.73 -3.37
CA ALA A 101 -19.07 -8.89 -4.18
C ALA A 101 -20.56 -9.10 -3.83
N ALA A 102 -20.99 -10.36 -3.66
CA ALA A 102 -22.36 -10.69 -3.25
C ALA A 102 -22.68 -10.19 -1.83
N LEU A 103 -21.72 -10.26 -0.89
CA LEU A 103 -21.89 -9.74 0.47
C LEU A 103 -22.07 -8.21 0.47
N LEU A 104 -21.32 -7.51 -0.39
CA LEU A 104 -21.38 -6.05 -0.49
C LEU A 104 -22.61 -5.54 -1.24
N GLN A 105 -23.30 -6.40 -1.97
CA GLN A 105 -24.51 -6.04 -2.70
C GLN A 105 -25.59 -5.53 -1.73
N GLY A 106 -26.13 -4.33 -2.00
CA GLY A 106 -27.14 -3.71 -1.15
C GLY A 106 -26.59 -2.96 0.06
N HIS A 107 -25.27 -2.90 0.23
CA HIS A 107 -24.60 -2.16 1.32
C HIS A 107 -23.73 -1.02 0.76
N GLU A 108 -24.22 -0.19 -0.16
CA GLU A 108 -23.41 0.84 -0.83
C GLU A 108 -22.69 1.78 0.15
N ASP A 109 -21.44 2.10 -0.16
CA ASP A 109 -20.56 2.98 0.62
C ASP A 109 -19.47 3.54 -0.32
N ASP A 110 -18.85 4.64 0.09
CA ASP A 110 -17.76 5.32 -0.63
C ASP A 110 -16.37 4.78 -0.26
N CYS A 111 -16.30 3.71 0.55
CA CYS A 111 -15.06 3.11 1.00
C CYS A 111 -14.30 2.44 -0.17
N PRO A 112 -13.10 2.92 -0.53
CA PRO A 112 -12.39 2.46 -1.72
C PRO A 112 -11.91 1.00 -1.56
N SER A 113 -12.19 0.16 -2.55
CA SER A 113 -11.70 -1.23 -2.62
C SER A 113 -10.25 -1.36 -3.06
N THR A 114 -9.65 -0.29 -3.58
CA THR A 114 -8.27 -0.26 -4.05
C THR A 114 -7.59 1.06 -3.72
N VAL A 115 -6.27 1.10 -3.82
CA VAL A 115 -5.51 2.33 -3.58
C VAL A 115 -5.33 3.09 -4.89
N SER A 116 -5.95 4.27 -4.97
CA SER A 116 -5.73 5.23 -6.06
C SER A 116 -4.47 6.08 -5.82
N GLU A 117 -4.06 6.85 -6.83
CA GLU A 117 -2.96 7.82 -6.71
C GLU A 117 -3.26 8.87 -5.63
N GLU A 118 -4.51 9.31 -5.50
CA GLU A 118 -4.95 10.28 -4.49
C GLU A 118 -4.86 9.70 -3.07
N LEU A 119 -5.31 8.44 -2.90
CA LEU A 119 -5.20 7.75 -1.61
C LEU A 119 -3.74 7.48 -1.25
N MET A 120 -2.89 7.20 -2.25
CA MET A 120 -1.45 7.10 -2.07
C MET A 120 -0.86 8.43 -1.57
N GLY A 121 -1.30 9.58 -2.10
CA GLY A 121 -0.93 10.89 -1.58
C GLY A 121 -1.25 11.07 -0.09
N LEU A 122 -2.42 10.59 0.36
CA LEU A 122 -2.81 10.63 1.78
C LEU A 122 -1.88 9.76 2.64
N TYR A 123 -1.52 8.56 2.18
CA TYR A 123 -0.57 7.72 2.92
C TYR A 123 0.82 8.35 2.99
N LEU A 124 1.31 8.96 1.90
CA LEU A 124 2.60 9.65 1.89
C LEU A 124 2.59 10.85 2.84
N ALA A 125 1.53 11.66 2.83
CA ALA A 125 1.37 12.77 3.77
C ALA A 125 1.38 12.29 5.23
N TRP A 126 0.70 11.16 5.53
CA TRP A 126 0.72 10.56 6.86
C TRP A 126 2.11 10.05 7.25
N LEU A 127 2.83 9.39 6.35
CA LEU A 127 4.18 8.89 6.61
C LEU A 127 5.19 10.03 6.84
N VAL A 128 5.06 11.15 6.12
CA VAL A 128 5.85 12.35 6.35
C VAL A 128 5.48 12.96 7.71
N GLY A 129 4.18 13.14 7.99
CA GLY A 129 3.73 13.69 9.26
C GLY A 129 4.13 12.83 10.46
N ALA A 130 4.19 11.50 10.31
CA ALA A 130 4.64 10.55 11.33
C ALA A 130 6.17 10.47 11.42
N ASN A 131 6.89 11.28 10.66
CA ASN A 131 8.35 11.33 10.59
C ASN A 131 8.98 9.97 10.21
N PHE A 132 8.25 9.18 9.43
CA PHE A 132 8.73 7.92 8.85
C PHE A 132 9.44 8.15 7.53
N LEU A 133 8.93 9.08 6.71
CA LEU A 133 9.58 9.57 5.49
C LEU A 133 10.06 11.02 5.67
N PRO A 134 11.17 11.41 5.02
CA PRO A 134 11.52 12.82 4.91
C PRO A 134 10.46 13.58 4.09
N SER A 135 10.42 14.90 4.24
CA SER A 135 9.62 15.73 3.33
C SER A 135 10.12 15.62 1.88
N PRO A 136 9.23 15.71 0.88
CA PRO A 136 9.63 15.73 -0.52
C PRO A 136 10.57 16.92 -0.81
N SER A 137 11.55 16.72 -1.69
CA SER A 137 12.61 17.70 -1.97
C SER A 137 12.59 18.24 -3.39
N SER A 138 11.73 17.71 -4.27
CA SER A 138 11.56 18.26 -5.61
C SER A 138 10.99 19.69 -5.54
N PRO A 139 11.56 20.66 -6.27
CA PRO A 139 11.11 22.05 -6.24
C PRO A 139 9.79 22.27 -6.97
N ALA A 140 9.39 21.37 -7.87
CA ALA A 140 8.17 21.47 -8.67
C ALA A 140 7.53 20.08 -8.88
N PRO A 141 6.92 19.50 -7.84
CA PRO A 141 6.21 18.23 -7.97
C PRO A 141 4.93 18.40 -8.82
N SER A 142 4.52 17.34 -9.52
CA SER A 142 3.29 17.35 -10.32
C SER A 142 2.03 17.40 -9.43
N ARG A 143 2.13 16.85 -8.21
CA ARG A 143 1.08 16.85 -7.19
C ARG A 143 1.62 17.36 -5.85
N SER A 144 0.80 18.10 -5.12
CA SER A 144 1.10 18.50 -3.74
C SER A 144 0.60 17.43 -2.76
N LEU A 145 1.35 17.17 -1.69
CA LEU A 145 0.88 16.29 -0.62
C LEU A 145 -0.42 16.87 0.01
N PRO A 146 -1.45 16.04 0.22
CA PRO A 146 -2.70 16.48 0.80
C PRO A 146 -2.53 16.90 2.27
N VAL A 147 -3.34 17.86 2.70
CA VAL A 147 -3.41 18.26 4.11
C VAL A 147 -4.23 17.21 4.87
N LEU A 148 -3.62 16.61 5.89
CA LEU A 148 -4.30 15.64 6.76
C LEU A 148 -5.40 16.34 7.58
N ALA A 149 -6.50 15.63 7.81
CA ALA A 149 -7.64 16.17 8.55
C ALA A 149 -7.25 16.61 9.98
N LYS A 150 -7.90 17.66 10.49
CA LYS A 150 -7.66 18.15 11.84
C LYS A 150 -8.04 17.07 12.86
N GLY A 151 -7.12 16.73 13.76
CA GLY A 151 -7.32 15.69 14.77
C GLY A 151 -6.93 14.28 14.31
N SER A 152 -6.40 14.11 13.10
CA SER A 152 -5.82 12.83 12.68
C SER A 152 -4.70 12.40 13.64
N VAL A 153 -4.72 11.13 14.06
CA VAL A 153 -3.62 10.55 14.83
C VAL A 153 -2.45 10.29 13.88
N ILE A 154 -1.40 11.09 14.01
CA ILE A 154 -0.18 11.01 13.22
C ILE A 154 0.93 10.48 14.11
N LYS A 155 0.77 9.23 14.55
CA LYS A 155 1.76 8.52 15.36
C LYS A 155 1.74 7.05 15.01
N ALA A 156 2.91 6.50 14.65
CA ALA A 156 3.05 5.06 14.48
C ALA A 156 2.97 4.36 15.84
N ALA A 157 2.08 3.37 15.97
CA ALA A 157 2.06 2.49 17.13
C ALA A 157 3.36 1.65 17.16
N GLY A 158 3.95 1.46 18.34
CA GLY A 158 5.11 0.58 18.53
C GLY A 158 6.50 1.21 18.33
N ARG A 159 6.61 2.43 17.78
CA ARG A 159 7.86 3.21 17.81
C ARG A 159 7.94 4.08 19.06
N SER A 160 7.94 3.44 20.22
CA SER A 160 8.40 4.08 21.46
C SER A 160 9.81 3.55 21.69
N GLY A 161 10.79 4.17 21.05
CA GLY A 161 12.19 3.94 21.36
C GLY A 161 12.52 4.61 22.69
N ILE A 162 12.10 3.98 23.79
CA ILE A 162 12.81 4.04 25.07
C ILE A 162 13.35 2.63 25.29
#